data_AF-A0A428XWD0-F1
#
_entry.id   AF-A0A428XWD0-F1
#
_cell.length_a   1.000
_cell.length_b   1.000
_cell.length_c   1.000
_cell.angle_alpha   90.00
_cell.angle_beta   90.00
_cell.angle_gamma   90.00
#
_symmetry.space_group_name_H-M   'P 1'
#
loop_
_entity.id
_entity.type
_entity.pdbx_description
1 polymer ?
#
loop_
_entity_poly.entity_id
_entity_poly.type
_entity_poly.pdbx_seq_one_letter_code
_entity_poly.pdbx_strand_id
1 'polypeptide(L)' 'MRITGTGHASMRIDTGAGSILCDPWVNPAYFASWFPFPDNSLLDWESLGDVDYLYVSHLHRD' A
#
# COMPACT_ATOMS: atom_id res chain seq x y z
N MET A 1 14.23 11.33 -3.67
CA MET A 1 12.86 10.79 -3.75
C MET A 1 12.96 9.34 -4.17
N ARG A 2 12.24 8.45 -3.49
CA ARG A 2 12.13 7.02 -3.82
C ARG A 2 10.66 6.63 -3.81
N ILE A 3 10.25 5.79 -4.75
CA ILE A 3 8.91 5.22 -4.82
C ILE A 3 9.05 3.70 -4.78
N THR A 4 8.29 3.04 -3.91
CA THR A 4 8.28 1.59 -3.75
C THR A 4 6.85 1.09 -3.97
N GLY A 5 6.59 0.34 -5.04
CA GLY A 5 5.31 -0.34 -5.24
C GLY A 5 5.15 -1.49 -4.26
N THR A 6 3.98 -1.61 -3.64
CA THR A 6 3.68 -2.63 -2.61
C THR A 6 2.49 -3.52 -2.98
N GLY A 7 2.11 -3.53 -4.27
CA GLY A 7 1.03 -4.32 -4.83
C GLY A 7 -0.18 -3.47 -5.22
N HIS A 8 -0.85 -3.82 -6.32
CA HIS A 8 -2.01 -3.09 -6.84
C HIS A 8 -1.74 -1.58 -7.02
N ALA A 9 -2.61 -0.72 -6.49
CA ALA A 9 -2.41 0.74 -6.44
C ALA A 9 -1.57 1.20 -5.24
N SER A 10 -1.16 0.27 -4.36
CA SER A 10 -0.42 0.58 -3.13
C SER A 10 1.03 0.94 -3.42
N MET A 11 1.49 2.07 -2.86
CA MET A 11 2.88 2.50 -2.98
C MET A 11 3.33 3.33 -1.78
N ARG A 12 4.61 3.19 -1.43
CA ARG A 12 5.29 4.07 -0.49
C ARG A 12 6.12 5.11 -1.24
N ILE A 13 6.01 6.36 -0.81
CA ILE A 13 6.79 7.49 -1.35
C ILE A 13 7.65 8.05 -0.23
N ASP A 14 8.98 8.04 -0.42
CA ASP A 14 9.94 8.60 0.53
C ASP A 14 10.63 9.83 -0.07
N THR A 15 10.60 10.93 0.66
CA THR A 15 11.23 12.21 0.29
C THR A 15 12.08 12.75 1.44
N GLY A 16 12.86 13.81 1.19
CA GLY A 16 13.57 14.51 2.27
C GLY A 16 12.66 15.29 3.22
N ALA A 17 11.38 15.47 2.87
CA ALA A 17 10.40 16.21 3.66
C ALA A 17 9.42 15.30 4.42
N GLY A 18 9.49 13.98 4.21
CA GLY A 18 8.59 13.01 4.81
C GLY A 18 8.25 11.85 3.88
N SER A 19 7.39 10.97 4.39
CA SER A 19 7.02 9.67 3.83
C SER A 19 5.50 9.48 3.80
N ILE A 20 5.01 8.79 2.78
CA ILE A 20 3.57 8.53 2.56
C ILE A 20 3.38 7.07 2.17
N LEU A 21 2.38 6.40 2.75
CA LEU A 21 1.85 5.14 2.26
C LEU A 21 0.49 5.39 1.60
N CYS A 22 0.35 5.05 0.32
CA CYS A 22 -0.86 5.23 -0.45
C CYS A 22 -1.62 3.91 -0.56
N ASP A 23 -2.94 3.92 -0.29
CA ASP A 23 -3.90 2.84 -0.55
C ASP A 23 -3.40 1.42 -0.19
N PRO A 24 -2.92 1.15 1.05
CA PRO A 24 -2.41 -0.16 1.42
C PRO A 24 -3.51 -1.22 1.46
N TRP A 25 -3.45 -2.16 0.52
CA TRP A 25 -4.41 -3.25 0.39
C TRP A 25 -3.74 -4.62 0.52
N VAL A 26 -4.13 -5.39 1.55
CA VAL A 26 -3.44 -6.62 1.97
C VAL A 26 -4.36 -7.83 2.17
N ASN A 27 -5.67 -7.69 1.93
CA ASN A 27 -6.66 -8.74 2.17
C ASN A 27 -7.63 -8.85 1.00
N PRO A 28 -7.94 -10.03 0.45
CA PRO A 28 -8.85 -10.15 -0.69
C PRO A 28 -10.26 -9.56 -0.43
N ALA A 29 -10.91 -9.07 -1.50
CA ALA A 29 -12.29 -8.57 -1.47
C ALA A 29 -13.22 -9.31 -2.43
N TYR A 30 -14.52 -9.03 -2.28
CA TYR A 30 -15.60 -9.59 -3.12
C TYR A 30 -15.53 -11.12 -3.24
N PHE A 31 -15.55 -11.83 -2.10
CA PHE A 31 -15.42 -13.29 -2.04
C PHE A 31 -14.15 -13.82 -2.71
N ALA A 32 -13.05 -13.08 -2.56
CA ALA A 32 -11.74 -13.36 -3.15
C ALA A 32 -11.73 -13.38 -4.69
N SER A 33 -12.70 -12.76 -5.35
CA SER A 33 -12.58 -12.49 -6.78
C SER A 33 -11.50 -11.45 -7.07
N TRP A 34 -11.29 -10.52 -6.13
CA TRP A 34 -10.24 -9.51 -6.20
C TRP A 34 -9.22 -9.79 -5.10
N PHE A 35 -7.95 -9.75 -5.46
CA PHE A 35 -6.82 -10.01 -4.58
C PHE A 35 -5.63 -9.12 -4.94
N PRO A 36 -4.76 -8.77 -3.97
CA PRO A 36 -3.58 -7.96 -4.23
C PRO A 36 -2.70 -8.60 -5.30
N PHE A 37 -2.36 -7.85 -6.35
CA PHE A 37 -1.44 -8.30 -7.39
C PHE A 37 -0.40 -7.22 -7.71
N PRO A 38 0.91 -7.55 -7.76
CA PRO A 38 1.48 -8.83 -7.34
C PRO A 38 1.21 -9.14 -5.86
N ASP A 39 1.32 -10.42 -5.50
CA ASP A 39 1.20 -10.87 -4.10
C ASP A 39 2.16 -10.09 -3.21
N ASN A 40 1.62 -9.52 -2.14
CA ASN A 40 2.32 -8.66 -1.20
C ASN A 40 2.29 -9.22 0.24
N SER A 41 1.89 -10.48 0.40
CA SER A 41 1.80 -11.16 1.70
C SER A 41 3.15 -11.33 2.42
N LEU A 42 4.25 -11.30 1.68
CA LEU A 42 5.61 -11.45 2.20
C LEU A 42 6.34 -10.13 2.46
N LEU A 43 5.67 -8.98 2.25
CA LEU A 43 6.26 -7.68 2.53
C LEU A 43 6.32 -7.40 4.04
N ASP A 44 7.33 -6.66 4.46
CA ASP A 44 7.46 -6.15 5.81
C ASP A 44 6.52 -4.93 6.02
N TRP A 45 5.27 -5.23 6.36
CA TRP A 45 4.23 -4.22 6.55
C TRP A 45 4.42 -3.34 7.79
N GLU A 46 5.17 -3.80 8.79
CA GLU A 46 5.52 -3.00 9.97
C GLU A 46 6.43 -1.84 9.55
N SER A 47 7.51 -2.15 8.81
CA SER A 47 8.39 -1.13 8.25
C SER A 47 7.69 -0.25 7.21
N LEU A 48 6.94 -0.86 6.29
CA LEU A 48 6.24 -0.11 5.23
C LEU A 48 5.18 0.85 5.78
N GLY A 49 4.51 0.47 6.88
CA GLY A 49 3.50 1.27 7.57
C GLY A 49 4.05 2.39 8.46
N ASP A 50 5.35 2.38 8.77
CA ASP A 50 6.03 3.46 9.49
C ASP A 50 6.29 4.65 8.53
N VAL A 51 5.25 5.49 8.39
CA VAL A 51 5.22 6.67 7.52
C VAL A 51 4.58 7.86 8.23
N ASP A 52 4.88 9.07 7.75
CA ASP A 52 4.32 10.31 8.31
C ASP A 52 2.83 10.47 7.95
N TYR A 53 2.40 9.94 6.80
CA TYR A 53 1.03 10.07 6.31
C TYR A 53 0.50 8.79 5.66
N LEU A 54 -0.78 8.51 5.92
CA LEU A 54 -1.58 7.55 5.16
C LEU A 54 -2.43 8.33 4.14
N TYR A 55 -2.31 7.97 2.87
CA TYR A 55 -3.13 8.52 1.79
C TYR A 55 -4.15 7.48 1.34
N VAL A 56 -5.43 7.85 1.39
CA VAL A 56 -6.55 7.03 0.91
C VAL A 56 -7.24 7.78 -0.22
N SER A 57 -7.19 7.26 -1.44
CA SER A 57 -7.77 7.91 -2.61
C SER A 57 -9.30 7.86 -2.62
N HIS A 58 -9.89 6.72 -2.22
CA HIS A 58 -11.34 6.49 -2.16
C HIS A 58 -11.66 5.25 -1.30
N LEU A 59 -12.95 4.91 -1.15
CA LEU A 59 -13.45 3.84 -0.26
C LEU A 59 -13.86 2.55 -1.00
N HIS A 60 -13.37 2.32 -2.22
CA HIS A 60 -13.37 0.94 -2.70
C HIS A 60 -12.47 0.13 -1.78
N ARG A 61 -12.73 -1.17 -1.67
CA ARG A 61 -11.97 -2.00 -0.73
C ARG A 61 -10.59 -2.36 -1.27
N ASP A 62 -10.22 -1.78 -2.42
CA ASP A 62 -9.70 -2.39 -3.66
C ASP A 62 -10.79 -2.74 -4.67
#